data_AF-A0AAD3HLR7-F1
#
_entry.id   AF-A0AAD3HLR7-F1
#
_cell.length_a   1.000
_cell.length_b   1.000
_cell.length_c   1.000
_cell.angle_alpha   90.00
_cell.angle_beta   90.00
_cell.angle_gamma   90.00
#
_symmetry.space_group_name_H-M   'P 1'
#
loop_
_entity.id
_entity.type
_entity.pdbx_description
1 polymer ?
#
loop_
_entity_poly.entity_id
_entity_poly.type
_entity_poly.pdbx_seq_one_letter_code
_entity_poly.pdbx_strand_id
1 'polypeptide(L)'
;MKDVLVKLGSFTGSFAKHRRHSDIGQAPANTKLSDPSQDGVVVEQVASLKAAEEREARLASVQPLCMDTTFLDCFQSQSVSVEDKVKAFRLLIHSGLQNIVIAAFVNGGNPNLFFLQALRSQHLIDERCWAVSELFDANGSELPGQDLPLGLSRMLEFSVQNAMLDCDVGAAAAEWGASGDSSSGSSFQDLCALLESRCRWVAANLVCGRPQPPACWLRLRGWERAMQVAPTRLLALVRWLGCLPPGVRPGGLVLHMGAPQLPSTASARVAAIRRVMRAAGWAAQQE
;
A
#
# COMPACT_ATOMS: atom_id res chain seq x y z
N MET A 1 28.92 8.12 26.25
CA MET A 1 29.72 7.00 25.71
C MET A 1 29.94 5.96 26.79
N LYS A 2 29.13 4.91 26.77
CA LYS A 2 29.35 3.61 27.42
C LYS A 2 28.57 2.61 26.57
N ASP A 3 29.30 1.85 25.76
CA ASP A 3 28.75 0.81 24.89
C ASP A 3 28.30 -0.38 25.73
N VAL A 4 27.07 -0.83 25.51
CA VAL A 4 26.56 -2.10 26.03
C VAL A 4 26.47 -3.06 24.86
N LEU A 5 27.50 -3.90 24.74
CA LEU A 5 27.59 -5.01 23.79
C LEU A 5 26.78 -6.18 24.37
N VAL A 6 25.64 -6.52 23.75
CA VAL A 6 24.89 -7.73 24.12
C VAL A 6 25.54 -8.94 23.45
N LYS A 7 26.06 -9.83 24.31
CA LYS A 7 26.78 -11.06 23.99
C LYS A 7 25.75 -12.15 23.63
N LEU A 8 25.67 -12.52 22.36
CA LEU A 8 24.89 -13.70 21.93
C LEU A 8 25.58 -14.98 22.41
N GLY A 9 24.76 -15.92 22.89
CA GLY A 9 25.15 -17.07 23.70
C GLY A 9 26.19 -18.00 23.08
N SER A 10 27.00 -18.58 23.97
CA SER A 10 28.00 -19.62 23.70
C SER A 10 27.32 -20.94 23.33
N PHE A 11 27.45 -21.36 22.07
CA PHE A 11 27.10 -22.70 21.62
C PHE A 11 28.29 -23.63 21.90
N THR A 12 28.27 -24.33 23.04
CA THR A 12 29.22 -25.40 23.35
C THR A 12 28.70 -26.72 22.76
N GLY A 13 28.84 -26.86 21.43
CA GLY A 13 28.73 -28.13 20.75
C GLY A 13 30.11 -28.78 20.64
N SER A 14 30.30 -29.91 21.33
CA SER A 14 31.51 -30.73 21.28
C SER A 14 31.83 -31.16 19.84
N PHE A 15 32.90 -30.61 19.26
CA PHE A 15 33.51 -31.16 18.05
C PHE A 15 34.19 -32.49 18.39
N ALA A 16 33.52 -33.59 18.09
CA ALA A 16 34.16 -34.89 18.04
C ALA A 16 35.24 -34.87 16.94
N LYS A 17 36.51 -34.93 17.35
CA LYS A 17 37.65 -35.18 16.48
C LYS A 17 37.45 -36.55 15.79
N HIS A 18 37.00 -36.55 14.54
CA HIS A 18 37.19 -37.71 13.68
C HIS A 18 38.53 -37.61 12.96
N ARG A 19 39.35 -38.59 13.30
CA ARG A 19 40.67 -38.92 12.77
C ARG A 19 40.61 -38.93 11.24
N ARG A 20 41.58 -38.26 10.60
CA ARG A 20 41.89 -38.47 9.18
C ARG A 20 42.34 -39.93 9.00
N HIS A 21 41.48 -40.76 8.43
CA HIS A 21 41.91 -41.98 7.76
C HIS A 21 42.15 -41.64 6.29
N SER A 22 43.43 -41.56 5.93
CA SER A 22 43.89 -41.59 4.54
C SER A 22 43.80 -43.02 4.04
N ASP A 23 42.62 -43.42 3.59
CA ASP A 23 42.48 -44.62 2.76
C ASP A 23 42.49 -44.20 1.30
N ILE A 24 43.64 -44.47 0.68
CA ILE A 24 43.84 -44.58 -0.76
C ILE A 24 42.99 -45.77 -1.21
N GLY A 25 41.70 -45.50 -1.42
CA GLY A 25 40.73 -46.42 -2.00
C GLY A 25 40.61 -46.15 -3.49
N GLN A 26 40.81 -47.21 -4.27
CA GLN A 26 40.79 -47.23 -5.73
C GLN A 26 39.63 -46.43 -6.34
N ALA A 27 39.94 -45.70 -7.42
CA ALA A 27 38.95 -45.06 -8.27
C ALA A 27 37.87 -46.09 -8.69
N PRO A 28 36.58 -45.86 -8.39
CA PRO A 28 35.54 -46.65 -9.02
C PRO A 28 35.56 -46.32 -10.51
N ALA A 29 35.74 -47.38 -11.30
CA ALA A 29 35.68 -47.34 -12.73
C ALA A 29 34.38 -46.70 -13.22
N ASN A 30 34.52 -45.66 -14.04
CA ASN A 30 33.67 -45.37 -15.19
C ASN A 30 32.15 -45.54 -14.96
N THR A 31 31.59 -44.77 -14.04
CA THR A 31 30.15 -44.47 -14.10
C THR A 31 29.94 -43.50 -15.26
N LYS A 32 29.50 -44.01 -16.41
CA LYS A 32 28.86 -43.19 -17.45
C LYS A 32 27.59 -42.59 -16.84
N LEU A 33 27.74 -41.44 -16.19
CA LEU A 33 26.66 -40.53 -15.84
C LEU A 33 26.71 -39.40 -16.85
N SER A 34 26.05 -39.62 -17.97
CA SER A 34 25.63 -38.54 -18.85
C SER A 34 24.30 -38.97 -19.44
N ASP A 35 23.27 -38.95 -18.60
CA ASP A 35 21.91 -38.86 -19.09
C ASP A 35 21.74 -37.42 -19.57
N PRO A 36 21.59 -37.16 -20.89
CA PRO A 36 21.50 -35.80 -21.45
C PRO A 36 20.29 -35.01 -20.93
N SER A 37 19.39 -35.67 -20.17
CA SER A 37 18.30 -35.02 -19.44
C SER A 37 18.77 -34.23 -18.19
N GLN A 38 19.91 -34.57 -17.59
CA GLN A 38 20.43 -33.87 -16.40
C GLN A 38 21.11 -32.53 -16.74
N ASP A 39 21.71 -32.42 -17.92
CA ASP A 39 22.32 -31.16 -18.38
C ASP A 39 21.27 -30.07 -18.61
N GLY A 40 20.07 -30.44 -19.07
CA GLY A 40 18.95 -29.50 -19.24
C GLY A 40 18.48 -28.89 -17.93
N VAL A 41 18.39 -29.70 -16.87
CA VAL A 41 17.99 -29.24 -15.53
C VAL A 41 19.04 -28.30 -14.95
N VAL A 42 20.33 -28.62 -15.07
CA VAL A 42 21.41 -27.76 -14.58
C VAL A 42 21.43 -26.42 -15.32
N VAL A 43 21.27 -26.44 -16.65
CA VAL A 43 21.19 -25.21 -17.47
C VAL A 43 20.00 -24.35 -17.07
N GLU A 44 18.83 -24.97 -16.83
CA GLU A 44 17.63 -24.26 -16.37
C GLU A 44 17.83 -23.62 -14.98
N GLN A 45 18.44 -24.35 -14.04
CA GLN A 45 18.74 -23.81 -12.72
C GLN A 45 19.76 -22.66 -12.77
N VAL A 46 20.79 -22.76 -13.60
CA VAL A 46 21.76 -21.66 -13.80
C VAL A 46 21.07 -20.43 -14.40
N ALA A 47 20.16 -20.61 -15.37
CA ALA A 47 19.39 -19.50 -15.93
C ALA A 47 18.46 -18.85 -14.88
N SER A 48 17.81 -19.66 -14.05
CA SER A 48 16.95 -19.19 -12.95
C SER A 48 17.74 -18.37 -11.93
N LEU A 49 18.95 -18.82 -11.55
CA LEU A 49 19.82 -18.09 -10.63
C LEU A 49 20.28 -16.75 -11.21
N LYS A 50 20.68 -16.70 -12.49
CA LYS A 50 21.03 -15.44 -13.16
C LYS A 50 19.84 -14.46 -13.20
N ALA A 51 18.65 -14.96 -13.52
CA ALA A 51 17.44 -14.14 -13.51
C ALA A 51 17.10 -13.62 -12.10
N ALA A 52 17.43 -14.38 -11.05
CA ALA A 52 17.29 -13.94 -9.66
C ALA A 52 18.30 -12.84 -9.30
N GLU A 53 19.57 -12.98 -9.70
CA GLU A 53 20.61 -11.94 -9.50
C GLU A 53 20.24 -10.64 -10.22
N GLU A 54 19.80 -10.71 -11.48
CA GLU A 54 19.32 -9.54 -12.23
C GLU A 54 18.11 -8.88 -11.54
N ARG A 55 17.19 -9.69 -11.01
CA ARG A 55 16.05 -9.19 -10.24
C ARG A 55 16.50 -8.49 -8.96
N GLU A 56 17.46 -9.04 -8.24
CA GLU A 56 17.99 -8.45 -7.01
C GLU A 56 18.70 -7.13 -7.28
N ALA A 57 19.58 -7.09 -8.29
CA ALA A 57 20.25 -5.87 -8.73
C ALA A 57 19.23 -4.77 -9.11
N ARG A 58 18.16 -5.16 -9.83
CA ARG A 58 17.06 -4.23 -10.15
C ARG A 58 16.37 -3.75 -8.88
N LEU A 59 16.02 -4.64 -7.94
CA LEU A 59 15.34 -4.26 -6.70
C LEU A 59 16.21 -3.34 -5.83
N ALA A 60 17.52 -3.56 -5.78
CA ALA A 60 18.46 -2.70 -5.06
C ALA A 60 18.50 -1.27 -5.63
N SER A 61 18.24 -1.11 -6.92
CA SER A 61 18.15 0.21 -7.57
C SER A 61 16.78 0.90 -7.46
N VAL A 62 15.74 0.18 -7.01
CA VAL A 62 14.42 0.77 -6.84
C VAL A 62 14.44 1.68 -5.62
N GLN A 63 14.06 2.94 -5.81
CA GLN A 63 13.72 3.85 -4.72
C GLN A 63 12.19 3.83 -4.55
N PRO A 64 11.65 3.01 -3.63
CA PRO A 64 10.21 2.96 -3.43
C PRO A 64 9.74 4.25 -2.76
N LEU A 65 8.62 4.78 -3.22
CA LEU A 65 7.87 5.73 -2.41
C LEU A 65 7.43 5.01 -1.13
N CYS A 66 7.87 5.54 0.01
CA CYS A 66 7.51 5.04 1.32
C CYS A 66 6.36 5.87 1.90
N MET A 67 5.32 5.17 2.37
CA MET A 67 4.19 5.76 3.07
C MET A 67 4.11 5.17 4.47
N ASP A 68 4.25 6.03 5.47
CA ASP A 68 4.19 5.63 6.88
C ASP A 68 2.75 5.69 7.38
N THR A 69 2.28 4.58 7.92
CA THR A 69 0.93 4.43 8.49
C THR A 69 0.97 4.18 10.00
N THR A 70 2.08 4.50 10.69
CA THR A 70 2.25 4.22 12.13
C THR A 70 1.12 4.81 12.97
N PHE A 71 0.68 6.04 12.68
CA PHE A 71 -0.43 6.67 13.39
C PHE A 71 -1.78 6.02 13.11
N LEU A 72 -1.88 5.36 11.97
CA LEU A 72 -3.08 4.65 11.56
C LEU A 72 -3.11 3.23 12.10
N ASP A 73 -1.99 2.51 12.17
CA ASP A 73 -2.00 1.07 12.50
C ASP A 73 -1.58 0.79 13.94
N CYS A 74 -0.70 1.62 14.52
CA CYS A 74 -0.11 1.38 15.84
C CYS A 74 -0.69 2.30 16.92
N PHE A 75 -1.14 3.50 16.57
CA PHE A 75 -1.59 4.52 17.53
C PHE A 75 -3.11 4.76 17.54
N GLN A 76 -3.90 3.81 17.05
CA GLN A 76 -5.35 3.85 17.18
C GLN A 76 -5.84 3.75 18.63
N SER A 77 -5.06 3.11 19.51
CA SER A 77 -5.44 2.98 20.90
C SER A 77 -5.35 4.33 21.63
N GLN A 78 -6.31 4.56 22.54
CA GLN A 78 -6.29 5.72 23.44
C GLN A 78 -5.21 5.60 24.54
N SER A 79 -4.46 4.50 24.57
CA SER A 79 -3.41 4.25 25.58
C SER A 79 -2.12 5.02 25.33
N VAL A 80 -1.94 5.61 24.15
CA VAL A 80 -0.76 6.43 23.82
C VAL A 80 -1.10 7.89 23.99
N SER A 81 -0.29 8.60 24.80
CA SER A 81 -0.49 10.02 25.09
C SER A 81 -0.35 10.88 23.84
N VAL A 82 -0.95 12.08 23.85
CA VAL A 82 -0.82 13.03 22.75
C VAL A 82 0.64 13.48 22.60
N GLU A 83 1.33 13.66 23.72
CA GLU A 83 2.74 14.03 23.79
C GLU A 83 3.63 12.98 23.11
N ASP A 84 3.40 11.70 23.38
CA ASP A 84 4.14 10.60 22.75
C ASP A 84 3.86 10.54 21.25
N LYS A 85 2.61 10.73 20.81
CA LYS A 85 2.26 10.79 19.39
C LYS A 85 2.95 11.96 18.69
N VAL A 86 2.97 13.16 19.29
CA VAL A 86 3.68 14.33 18.73
C VAL A 86 5.20 14.08 18.68
N LYS A 87 5.77 13.47 19.71
CA LYS A 87 7.19 13.09 19.72
C LYS A 87 7.53 12.09 18.62
N ALA A 88 6.71 11.06 18.44
CA ALA A 88 6.86 10.08 17.36
C ALA A 88 6.76 10.75 15.99
N PHE A 89 5.81 11.67 15.81
CA PHE A 89 5.61 12.39 14.55
C PHE A 89 6.85 13.19 14.15
N ARG A 90 7.43 13.91 15.13
CA ARG A 90 8.69 14.63 14.91
C ARG A 90 9.81 13.66 14.51
N LEU A 91 9.94 12.50 15.16
CA LEU A 91 10.97 11.51 14.78
C LEU A 91 10.80 11.01 13.33
N LEU A 92 9.57 10.75 12.87
CA LEU A 92 9.30 10.36 11.48
C LEU A 92 9.66 11.47 10.49
N ILE A 93 9.39 12.74 10.84
CA ILE A 93 9.84 13.88 10.04
C ILE A 93 11.38 13.93 9.96
N HIS A 94 12.06 13.76 11.09
CA HIS A 94 13.53 13.85 11.15
C HIS A 94 14.23 12.68 10.45
N SER A 95 13.56 11.53 10.29
CA SER A 95 14.10 10.41 9.50
C SER A 95 14.02 10.63 8.00
N GLY A 96 13.39 11.72 7.54
CA GLY A 96 13.29 12.09 6.13
C GLY A 96 12.07 11.51 5.41
N LEU A 97 11.10 10.93 6.14
CA LEU A 97 9.87 10.42 5.53
C LEU A 97 9.03 11.56 4.93
N GLN A 98 8.58 11.36 3.70
CA GLN A 98 7.85 12.37 2.93
C GLN A 98 6.33 12.13 2.88
N ASN A 99 5.86 10.93 3.23
CA ASN A 99 4.43 10.59 3.17
C ASN A 99 4.02 9.95 4.49
N ILE A 100 3.42 10.72 5.39
CA ILE A 100 3.02 10.29 6.73
C ILE A 100 1.50 10.38 6.84
N VAL A 101 0.84 9.24 6.98
CA VAL A 101 -0.61 9.17 7.19
C VAL A 101 -0.92 9.43 8.66
N ILE A 102 -1.44 10.62 8.97
CA ILE A 102 -1.65 11.08 10.36
C ILE A 102 -3.05 10.77 10.90
N ALA A 103 -4.02 10.45 10.03
CA ALA A 103 -5.37 10.09 10.43
C ALA A 103 -6.11 9.27 9.36
N ALA A 104 -7.05 8.43 9.81
CA ALA A 104 -8.22 8.08 9.04
C ALA A 104 -9.46 8.61 9.76
N PHE A 105 -10.33 9.27 9.01
CA PHE A 105 -11.60 9.74 9.51
C PHE A 105 -12.68 8.72 9.13
N VAL A 106 -13.29 8.12 10.15
CA VAL A 106 -14.40 7.17 10.03
C VAL A 106 -15.53 7.61 10.96
N ASN A 107 -16.77 7.28 10.60
CA ASN A 107 -17.91 7.44 11.48
C ASN A 107 -17.75 6.58 12.76
N GLY A 108 -17.89 7.21 13.94
CA GLY A 108 -17.66 6.57 15.25
C GLY A 108 -16.67 7.30 16.17
N GLY A 109 -16.07 8.39 15.70
CA GLY A 109 -15.14 9.22 16.47
C GLY A 109 -13.68 8.96 16.11
N ASN A 110 -12.85 9.99 16.18
CA ASN A 110 -11.44 9.89 15.82
C ASN A 110 -10.54 9.85 17.08
N PRO A 111 -9.89 8.71 17.41
CA PRO A 111 -9.00 8.62 18.57
C PRO A 111 -7.78 9.55 18.47
N ASN A 112 -7.53 10.13 17.30
CA ASN A 112 -6.44 11.05 17.03
C ASN A 112 -6.88 12.52 17.02
N LEU A 113 -8.11 12.87 17.44
CA LEU A 113 -8.58 14.27 17.42
C LEU A 113 -7.65 15.23 18.18
N PHE A 114 -7.33 14.91 19.44
CA PHE A 114 -6.44 15.74 20.26
C PHE A 114 -5.01 15.79 19.69
N PHE A 115 -4.56 14.70 19.07
CA PHE A 115 -3.29 14.67 18.36
C PHE A 115 -3.28 15.62 17.15
N LEU A 116 -4.33 15.60 16.33
CA LEU A 116 -4.47 16.52 15.19
C LEU A 116 -4.56 17.98 15.63
N GLN A 117 -5.27 18.26 16.73
CA GLN A 117 -5.31 19.59 17.33
C GLN A 117 -3.92 20.04 17.79
N ALA A 118 -3.14 19.15 18.42
CA ALA A 118 -1.77 19.44 18.84
C ALA A 118 -0.83 19.68 17.65
N LEU A 119 -0.94 18.89 16.57
CA LEU A 119 -0.16 19.13 15.36
C LEU A 119 -0.51 20.49 14.74
N ARG A 120 -1.80 20.81 14.65
CA ARG A 120 -2.28 22.08 14.09
C ARG A 120 -1.82 23.28 14.91
N SER A 121 -1.96 23.24 16.24
CA SER A 121 -1.55 24.35 17.13
C SER A 121 -0.05 24.60 17.13
N GLN A 122 0.74 23.58 16.80
CA GLN A 122 2.19 23.66 16.68
C GLN A 122 2.68 23.89 15.24
N HIS A 123 1.78 24.13 14.28
CA HIS A 123 2.12 24.28 12.85
C HIS A 123 2.94 23.11 12.27
N LEU A 124 2.66 21.89 12.72
CA LEU A 124 3.36 20.67 12.32
C LEU A 124 2.68 19.93 11.15
N ILE A 125 1.51 20.40 10.70
CA ILE A 125 0.83 19.84 9.53
C ILE A 125 1.38 20.54 8.29
N ASP A 126 2.11 19.79 7.46
CA ASP A 126 2.77 20.27 6.23
C ASP A 126 2.49 19.32 5.04
N GLU A 127 3.19 19.51 3.92
CA GLU A 127 3.00 18.78 2.65
C GLU A 127 3.28 17.28 2.76
N ARG A 128 3.85 16.81 3.87
CA ARG A 128 4.11 15.39 4.11
C ARG A 128 2.93 14.67 4.74
N CYS A 129 1.98 15.43 5.29
CA CYS A 129 0.84 14.89 6.01
C CYS A 129 -0.25 14.43 5.04
N TRP A 130 -0.61 13.16 5.16
CA TRP A 130 -1.74 12.53 4.48
C TRP A 130 -2.84 12.19 5.49
N ALA A 131 -4.08 12.17 5.03
CA ALA A 131 -5.17 11.58 5.79
C ALA A 131 -6.07 10.74 4.89
N VAL A 132 -6.78 9.79 5.50
CA VAL A 132 -7.71 8.89 4.82
C VAL A 132 -9.14 9.35 5.05
N SER A 133 -9.94 9.39 3.98
CA SER A 133 -11.39 9.57 4.03
C SER A 133 -12.05 8.36 3.41
N GLU A 134 -12.97 7.72 4.12
CA GLU A 134 -13.81 6.69 3.54
C GLU A 134 -14.76 7.29 2.49
N LEU A 135 -14.89 6.60 1.35
CA LEU A 135 -15.57 7.13 0.16
C LEU A 135 -17.08 7.33 0.36
N PHE A 136 -17.69 6.41 1.11
CA PHE A 136 -19.13 6.31 1.31
C PHE A 136 -19.60 6.91 2.64
N ASP A 137 -18.67 7.42 3.45
CA ASP A 137 -18.96 7.89 4.80
C ASP A 137 -19.69 9.24 4.73
N ALA A 138 -21.01 9.24 4.80
CA ALA A 138 -21.80 10.47 4.72
C ALA A 138 -21.74 11.25 6.04
N ASN A 139 -21.72 12.56 5.93
CA ASN A 139 -21.80 13.47 7.07
C ASN A 139 -23.26 13.56 7.55
N GLY A 140 -23.74 12.52 8.24
CA GLY A 140 -25.07 12.48 8.87
C GLY A 140 -26.20 11.85 8.05
N SER A 141 -25.90 11.07 6.99
CA SER A 141 -26.90 10.25 6.28
C SER A 141 -26.49 8.77 6.29
N GLU A 142 -27.44 7.85 6.37
CA GLU A 142 -27.18 6.39 6.37
C GLU A 142 -27.05 5.79 4.95
N LEU A 143 -27.13 6.62 3.91
CA LEU A 143 -26.95 6.22 2.51
C LEU A 143 -25.61 6.75 1.98
N PRO A 144 -25.04 6.17 0.89
CA PRO A 144 -23.94 6.74 0.12
C PRO A 144 -24.26 8.16 -0.32
N GLY A 145 -23.98 9.14 0.54
CA GLY A 145 -24.57 10.46 0.44
C GLY A 145 -23.95 11.25 -0.71
N GLN A 146 -24.81 11.98 -1.44
CA GLN A 146 -24.38 13.07 -2.31
C GLN A 146 -23.52 14.11 -1.55
N ASP A 147 -23.66 14.13 -0.22
CA ASP A 147 -22.91 14.95 0.74
C ASP A 147 -21.41 14.68 0.75
N LEU A 148 -20.62 15.69 1.14
CA LEU A 148 -19.17 15.56 1.28
C LEU A 148 -18.83 14.53 2.36
N PRO A 149 -17.90 13.57 2.10
CA PRO A 149 -17.48 12.63 3.11
C PRO A 149 -16.93 13.31 4.35
N LEU A 150 -17.25 12.77 5.53
CA LEU A 150 -16.80 13.30 6.82
C LEU A 150 -15.29 13.56 6.83
N GLY A 151 -14.52 12.62 6.30
CA GLY A 151 -13.06 12.73 6.28
C GLY A 151 -12.54 13.91 5.46
N LEU A 152 -13.14 14.20 4.31
CA LEU A 152 -12.76 15.36 3.50
C LEU A 152 -13.10 16.69 4.22
N SER A 153 -14.24 16.74 4.91
CA SER A 153 -14.59 17.89 5.77
C SER A 153 -13.57 18.10 6.89
N ARG A 154 -13.17 17.02 7.58
CA ARG A 154 -12.15 17.07 8.64
C ARG A 154 -10.76 17.43 8.12
N MET A 155 -10.38 16.97 6.92
CA MET A 155 -9.12 17.39 6.29
C MET A 155 -9.08 18.91 6.10
N LEU A 156 -10.19 19.51 5.64
CA LEU A 156 -10.30 20.96 5.52
C LEU A 156 -10.18 21.64 6.89
N GLU A 157 -10.87 21.12 7.92
CA GLU A 157 -10.79 21.62 9.30
C GLU A 157 -9.35 21.63 9.83
N PHE A 158 -8.60 20.54 9.65
CA PHE A 158 -7.23 20.39 10.15
C PHE A 158 -6.16 20.89 9.19
N SER A 159 -6.54 21.44 8.03
CA SER A 159 -5.61 21.90 7.00
C SER A 159 -4.68 20.80 6.48
N VAL A 160 -5.19 19.58 6.35
CA VAL A 160 -4.50 18.45 5.73
C VAL A 160 -4.79 18.49 4.23
N GLN A 161 -3.75 18.73 3.44
CA GLN A 161 -3.86 18.93 2.00
C GLN A 161 -3.95 17.63 1.20
N ASN A 162 -3.24 16.58 1.62
CA ASN A 162 -3.15 15.34 0.85
C ASN A 162 -4.18 14.32 1.32
N ALA A 163 -5.01 13.87 0.39
CA ALA A 163 -6.12 12.97 0.66
C ALA A 163 -5.85 11.59 0.08
N MET A 164 -6.19 10.57 0.88
CA MET A 164 -6.36 9.21 0.43
C MET A 164 -7.84 8.84 0.54
N LEU A 165 -8.50 8.68 -0.60
CA LEU A 165 -9.89 8.22 -0.66
C LEU A 165 -9.88 6.70 -0.48
N ASP A 166 -10.58 6.18 0.52
CA ASP A 166 -10.64 4.75 0.80
C ASP A 166 -11.93 4.13 0.26
N CYS A 167 -11.75 3.17 -0.65
CA CYS A 167 -12.82 2.51 -1.38
C CYS A 167 -12.73 1.00 -1.13
N ASP A 168 -13.74 0.45 -0.45
CA ASP A 168 -13.88 -1.01 -0.35
C ASP A 168 -14.41 -1.54 -1.68
N VAL A 169 -13.52 -2.15 -2.46
CA VAL A 169 -13.88 -2.80 -3.73
C VAL A 169 -14.21 -4.28 -3.55
N GLY A 170 -13.94 -4.85 -2.38
CA GLY A 170 -14.17 -6.27 -2.08
C GLY A 170 -15.64 -6.57 -1.76
N ALA A 171 -16.25 -5.77 -0.90
CA ALA A 171 -17.70 -5.80 -0.63
C ALA A 171 -18.47 -5.40 -1.90
N ALA A 172 -18.01 -4.33 -2.53
CA ALA A 172 -18.64 -3.75 -3.69
C ALA A 172 -18.59 -4.70 -4.92
N ALA A 173 -17.50 -5.46 -5.13
CA ALA A 173 -17.46 -6.50 -6.15
C ALA A 173 -18.51 -7.60 -5.98
N ALA A 174 -18.93 -7.89 -4.73
CA ALA A 174 -20.01 -8.83 -4.44
C ALA A 174 -21.40 -8.23 -4.70
N GLU A 175 -21.57 -6.92 -4.57
CA GLU A 175 -22.85 -6.22 -4.65
C GLU A 175 -23.14 -5.59 -6.03
N TRP A 176 -22.12 -5.25 -6.84
CA TRP A 176 -22.23 -4.56 -8.15
C TRP A 176 -22.85 -5.40 -9.29
N GLY A 177 -23.72 -6.35 -8.99
CA GLY A 177 -24.44 -7.10 -10.03
C GLY A 177 -25.36 -8.21 -9.54
N ALA A 178 -25.80 -8.20 -8.29
CA ALA A 178 -26.68 -9.25 -7.76
C ALA A 178 -28.18 -8.98 -7.97
N SER A 179 -28.62 -7.75 -8.28
CA SER A 179 -30.02 -7.47 -8.52
C SER A 179 -30.25 -6.89 -9.92
N GLY A 180 -30.99 -7.64 -10.74
CA GLY A 180 -31.78 -7.06 -11.84
C GLY A 180 -32.93 -6.19 -11.34
N ASP A 181 -33.09 -6.07 -10.01
CA ASP A 181 -33.92 -5.06 -9.35
C ASP A 181 -33.09 -3.80 -9.05
N SER A 182 -33.45 -2.74 -9.75
CA SER A 182 -32.87 -1.40 -9.71
C SER A 182 -33.21 -0.59 -8.46
N SER A 183 -33.46 -1.25 -7.31
CA SER A 183 -33.98 -0.59 -6.10
C SER A 183 -33.00 -0.50 -4.91
N SER A 184 -31.81 -1.12 -4.94
CA SER A 184 -30.87 -1.01 -3.80
C SER A 184 -29.37 -1.19 -4.09
N GLY A 185 -28.92 -1.39 -5.34
CA GLY A 185 -27.50 -1.55 -5.67
C GLY A 185 -26.92 -0.35 -6.41
N SER A 186 -25.87 0.29 -5.88
CA SER A 186 -25.09 1.30 -6.62
C SER A 186 -24.44 0.65 -7.85
N SER A 187 -24.66 1.23 -9.04
CA SER A 187 -24.09 0.69 -10.28
C SER A 187 -22.59 1.00 -10.38
N PHE A 188 -21.87 0.25 -11.22
CA PHE A 188 -20.47 0.54 -11.53
C PHE A 188 -20.26 2.00 -12.02
N GLN A 189 -21.23 2.55 -12.75
CA GLN A 189 -21.18 3.94 -13.23
C GLN A 189 -21.35 4.93 -12.08
N ASP A 190 -22.21 4.62 -11.11
CA ASP A 190 -22.41 5.48 -9.93
C ASP A 190 -21.14 5.55 -9.08
N LEU A 191 -20.45 4.42 -8.88
CA LEU A 191 -19.15 4.45 -8.21
C LEU A 191 -18.16 5.33 -8.97
N CYS A 192 -18.04 5.13 -10.29
CA CYS A 192 -17.12 5.91 -11.11
C CYS A 192 -17.43 7.41 -10.97
N ALA A 193 -18.69 7.81 -11.12
CA ALA A 193 -19.13 9.19 -10.95
C ALA A 193 -18.84 9.73 -9.55
N LEU A 194 -19.05 8.92 -8.50
CA LEU A 194 -18.74 9.29 -7.11
C LEU A 194 -17.24 9.52 -6.92
N LEU A 195 -16.39 8.59 -7.36
CA LEU A 195 -14.94 8.71 -7.29
C LEU A 195 -14.45 9.96 -8.03
N GLU A 196 -14.98 10.22 -9.22
CA GLU A 196 -14.64 11.44 -9.97
C GLU A 196 -15.02 12.69 -9.18
N SER A 197 -16.25 12.72 -8.67
CA SER A 197 -16.76 13.84 -7.89
C SER A 197 -15.87 14.13 -6.69
N ARG A 198 -15.42 13.09 -5.96
CA ARG A 198 -14.53 13.27 -4.80
C ARG A 198 -13.12 13.71 -5.20
N CYS A 199 -12.55 13.17 -6.28
CA CYS A 199 -11.24 13.62 -6.75
C CYS A 199 -11.29 15.09 -7.20
N ARG A 200 -12.34 15.50 -7.94
CA ARG A 200 -12.55 16.92 -8.29
C ARG A 200 -12.67 17.80 -7.06
N TRP A 201 -13.41 17.34 -6.05
CA TRP A 201 -13.59 18.07 -4.82
C TRP A 201 -12.25 18.28 -4.09
N VAL A 202 -11.44 17.24 -3.95
CA VAL A 202 -10.09 17.33 -3.35
C VAL A 202 -9.25 18.37 -4.09
N ALA A 203 -9.18 18.26 -5.41
CA ALA A 203 -8.41 19.18 -6.26
C ALA A 203 -8.82 20.65 -6.09
N ALA A 204 -10.13 20.91 -5.92
CA ALA A 204 -10.67 22.26 -5.81
C ALA A 204 -10.60 22.86 -4.40
N ASN A 205 -10.60 22.04 -3.34
CA ASN A 205 -10.87 22.54 -1.98
C ASN A 205 -9.72 22.32 -0.98
N LEU A 206 -8.83 21.35 -1.18
CA LEU A 206 -7.77 21.02 -0.21
C LEU A 206 -6.44 21.77 -0.46
N VAL A 207 -6.46 22.91 -1.16
CA VAL A 207 -5.25 23.74 -1.36
C VAL A 207 -4.67 24.24 -0.03
N CYS A 208 -5.50 24.43 1.01
CA CYS A 208 -5.09 24.76 2.38
C CYS A 208 -4.03 25.88 2.50
N GLY A 209 -4.04 26.86 1.58
CA GLY A 209 -3.11 27.99 1.56
C GLY A 209 -1.68 27.66 1.12
N ARG A 210 -1.43 26.46 0.57
CA ARG A 210 -0.10 26.00 0.14
C ARG A 210 0.11 26.16 -1.36
N PRO A 211 1.37 26.36 -1.80
CA PRO A 211 1.67 26.59 -3.21
C PRO A 211 1.57 25.31 -4.06
N GLN A 212 1.79 24.14 -3.47
CA GLN A 212 1.61 22.86 -4.15
C GLN A 212 0.12 22.51 -4.26
N PRO A 213 -0.32 21.88 -5.36
CA PRO A 213 -1.68 21.37 -5.46
C PRO A 213 -1.89 20.18 -4.49
N PRO A 214 -3.11 19.97 -3.99
CA PRO A 214 -3.42 18.79 -3.17
C PRO A 214 -3.17 17.51 -3.94
N ALA A 215 -2.52 16.54 -3.29
CA ALA A 215 -2.41 15.19 -3.83
C ALA A 215 -3.66 14.36 -3.44
N CYS A 216 -4.17 13.58 -4.39
CA CYS A 216 -5.29 12.67 -4.18
C CYS A 216 -4.90 11.26 -4.61
N TRP A 217 -4.89 10.31 -3.67
CA TRP A 217 -4.67 8.89 -3.94
C TRP A 217 -5.93 8.08 -3.64
N LEU A 218 -6.08 6.94 -4.31
CA LEU A 218 -7.18 6.02 -4.07
C LEU A 218 -6.64 4.75 -3.38
N ARG A 219 -7.11 4.49 -2.17
CA ARG A 219 -6.87 3.24 -1.44
C ARG A 219 -7.97 2.25 -1.78
N LEU A 220 -7.58 1.10 -2.29
CA LEU A 220 -8.47 0.01 -2.68
C LEU A 220 -8.41 -1.08 -1.61
N ARG A 221 -9.40 -1.07 -0.71
CA ARG A 221 -9.61 -2.13 0.28
C ARG A 221 -10.29 -3.33 -0.35
N GLY A 222 -9.93 -4.55 0.07
CA GLY A 222 -10.55 -5.77 -0.44
C GLY A 222 -10.28 -6.05 -1.91
N TRP A 223 -9.28 -5.38 -2.51
CA TRP A 223 -8.88 -5.55 -3.90
C TRP A 223 -8.54 -7.00 -4.22
N GLU A 224 -8.06 -7.74 -3.23
CA GLU A 224 -7.62 -9.10 -3.37
C GLU A 224 -8.81 -10.07 -3.53
N ARG A 225 -9.92 -9.79 -2.84
CA ARG A 225 -11.21 -10.46 -3.04
C ARG A 225 -11.82 -10.06 -4.37
N ALA A 226 -11.77 -8.77 -4.72
CA ALA A 226 -12.26 -8.29 -6.01
C ALA A 226 -11.52 -8.94 -7.20
N MET A 227 -10.19 -9.09 -7.11
CA MET A 227 -9.39 -9.80 -8.11
C MET A 227 -9.71 -11.30 -8.19
N GLN A 228 -10.24 -11.90 -7.12
CA GLN A 228 -10.64 -13.31 -7.10
C GLN A 228 -12.03 -13.51 -7.71
N VAL A 229 -12.99 -12.67 -7.32
CA VAL A 229 -14.41 -12.86 -7.68
C VAL A 229 -14.77 -12.16 -8.99
N ALA A 230 -14.25 -10.95 -9.22
CA ALA A 230 -14.60 -10.12 -10.37
C ALA A 230 -13.40 -9.31 -10.91
N PRO A 231 -12.31 -9.96 -11.35
CA PRO A 231 -11.10 -9.27 -11.79
C PRO A 231 -11.35 -8.30 -12.94
N THR A 232 -12.22 -8.65 -13.90
CA THR A 232 -12.58 -7.76 -15.02
C THR A 232 -13.15 -6.43 -14.55
N ARG A 233 -13.94 -6.42 -13.46
CA ARG A 233 -14.55 -5.19 -12.94
C ARG A 233 -13.53 -4.28 -12.26
N LEU A 234 -12.66 -4.85 -11.42
CA LEU A 234 -11.59 -4.07 -10.79
C LEU A 234 -10.63 -3.50 -11.84
N LEU A 235 -10.26 -4.29 -12.85
CA LEU A 235 -9.43 -3.81 -13.95
C LEU A 235 -10.15 -2.75 -14.80
N ALA A 236 -11.46 -2.86 -15.01
CA ALA A 236 -12.26 -1.82 -15.66
C ALA A 236 -12.27 -0.52 -14.86
N LEU A 237 -12.40 -0.59 -13.52
CA LEU A 237 -12.29 0.58 -12.63
C LEU A 237 -10.91 1.24 -12.76
N VAL A 238 -9.83 0.46 -12.67
CA VAL A 238 -8.45 0.96 -12.81
C VAL A 238 -8.24 1.63 -14.17
N ARG A 239 -8.75 1.04 -15.24
CA ARG A 239 -8.70 1.63 -16.59
C ARG A 239 -9.47 2.94 -16.63
N TRP A 240 -10.69 2.96 -16.10
CA TRP A 240 -11.55 4.14 -16.11
C TRP A 240 -10.91 5.30 -15.33
N LEU A 241 -10.34 5.03 -14.15
CA LEU A 241 -9.58 6.03 -13.38
C LEU A 241 -8.42 6.61 -14.20
N GLY A 242 -7.72 5.79 -14.99
CA GLY A 242 -6.67 6.25 -15.89
C GLY A 242 -7.15 7.11 -17.06
N CYS A 243 -8.42 7.00 -17.45
CA CYS A 243 -9.00 7.84 -18.49
C CYS A 243 -9.42 9.23 -17.97
N LEU A 244 -9.39 9.47 -16.65
CA LEU A 244 -9.75 10.76 -16.09
C LEU A 244 -8.80 11.88 -16.54
N PRO A 245 -9.29 13.13 -16.67
CA PRO A 245 -8.45 14.29 -16.95
C PRO A 245 -7.32 14.43 -15.91
N PRO A 246 -6.10 14.87 -16.28
CA PRO A 246 -4.96 14.95 -15.36
C PRO A 246 -5.22 15.71 -14.05
N GLY A 247 -6.02 16.79 -14.08
CA GLY A 247 -6.35 17.57 -12.88
C GLY A 247 -7.36 16.90 -11.93
N VAL A 248 -7.96 15.78 -12.34
CA VAL A 248 -8.96 15.02 -11.56
C VAL A 248 -8.48 13.61 -11.28
N ARG A 249 -7.59 13.07 -12.12
CA ARG A 249 -7.05 11.73 -11.99
C ARG A 249 -6.30 11.59 -10.65
N PRO A 250 -6.59 10.56 -9.84
CA PRO A 250 -5.78 10.30 -8.65
C PRO A 250 -4.33 10.00 -9.04
N GLY A 251 -3.39 10.50 -8.25
CA GLY A 251 -1.95 10.37 -8.51
C GLY A 251 -1.43 8.93 -8.33
N GLY A 252 -2.14 8.11 -7.54
CA GLY A 252 -1.72 6.76 -7.19
C GLY A 252 -2.87 5.87 -6.77
N LEU A 253 -2.62 4.55 -6.82
CA LEU A 253 -3.46 3.54 -6.21
C LEU A 253 -2.68 2.89 -5.05
N VAL A 254 -3.32 2.77 -3.89
CA VAL A 254 -2.80 2.03 -2.73
C VAL A 254 -3.60 0.75 -2.57
N LEU A 255 -2.95 -0.39 -2.78
CA LEU A 255 -3.61 -1.69 -2.67
C LEU A 255 -3.51 -2.18 -1.22
N HIS A 256 -4.59 -1.99 -0.45
CA HIS A 256 -4.60 -2.39 0.95
C HIS A 256 -5.07 -3.83 1.09
N MET A 257 -4.15 -4.72 1.45
CA MET A 257 -4.46 -6.12 1.72
C MET A 257 -5.05 -6.28 3.13
N GLY A 258 -6.27 -6.83 3.21
CA GLY A 258 -6.89 -7.20 4.48
C GLY A 258 -6.66 -8.66 4.86
N ALA A 259 -6.45 -9.53 3.88
CA ALA A 259 -6.22 -10.96 4.09
C ALA A 259 -4.80 -11.41 3.65
N PRO A 260 -4.19 -12.40 4.34
CA PRO A 260 -2.92 -12.98 3.93
C PRO A 260 -3.01 -13.59 2.52
N GLN A 261 -2.00 -13.33 1.68
CA GLN A 261 -1.86 -13.97 0.36
C GLN A 261 -0.43 -14.40 0.12
N LEU A 262 -0.27 -15.45 -0.70
CA LEU A 262 1.04 -15.84 -1.19
C LEU A 262 1.64 -14.70 -2.04
N PRO A 263 2.93 -14.36 -1.85
CA PRO A 263 3.58 -13.30 -2.61
C PRO A 263 3.50 -13.48 -4.13
N SER A 264 3.52 -14.72 -4.62
CA SER A 264 3.36 -15.03 -6.05
C SER A 264 2.00 -14.61 -6.60
N THR A 265 0.93 -14.92 -5.86
CA THR A 265 -0.45 -14.55 -6.21
C THR A 265 -0.63 -13.03 -6.17
N ALA A 266 -0.16 -12.38 -5.11
CA ALA A 266 -0.23 -10.92 -4.99
C ALA A 266 0.55 -10.25 -6.13
N SER A 267 1.78 -10.68 -6.39
CA SER A 267 2.64 -10.15 -7.45
C SER A 267 1.99 -10.25 -8.83
N ALA A 268 1.38 -11.39 -9.18
CA ALA A 268 0.72 -11.57 -10.47
C ALA A 268 -0.47 -10.61 -10.64
N ARG A 269 -1.27 -10.42 -9.60
CA ARG A 269 -2.42 -9.51 -9.61
C ARG A 269 -2.01 -8.04 -9.65
N VAL A 270 -1.01 -7.64 -8.86
CA VAL A 270 -0.42 -6.29 -8.90
C VAL A 270 0.16 -6.00 -10.29
N ALA A 271 0.82 -6.97 -10.92
CA ALA A 271 1.33 -6.83 -12.28
C ALA A 271 0.20 -6.67 -13.32
N ALA A 272 -0.95 -7.32 -13.13
CA ALA A 272 -2.13 -7.11 -13.99
C ALA A 272 -2.68 -5.68 -13.85
N ILE A 273 -2.86 -5.19 -12.61
CA ILE A 273 -3.30 -3.82 -12.33
C ILE A 273 -2.33 -2.82 -12.97
N ARG A 274 -1.01 -2.99 -12.75
CA ARG A 274 0.02 -2.11 -13.32
C ARG A 274 0.01 -2.08 -14.85
N ARG A 275 -0.25 -3.21 -15.52
CA ARG A 275 -0.38 -3.26 -16.98
C ARG A 275 -1.58 -2.43 -17.46
N VAL A 276 -2.72 -2.52 -16.76
CA VAL A 276 -3.89 -1.71 -17.09
C VAL A 276 -3.64 -0.23 -16.83
N MET A 277 -3.01 0.13 -15.71
CA MET A 277 -2.61 1.52 -15.42
C MET A 277 -1.75 2.10 -16.55
N ARG A 278 -0.70 1.37 -16.97
CA ARG A 278 0.15 1.78 -18.09
C ARG A 278 -0.63 1.94 -19.40
N ALA A 279 -1.48 0.97 -19.72
CA ALA A 279 -2.31 1.02 -20.94
C ALA A 279 -3.32 2.19 -20.92
N ALA A 280 -3.76 2.61 -19.73
CA ALA A 280 -4.64 3.76 -19.53
C ALA A 280 -3.88 5.09 -19.41
N GLY A 281 -2.57 5.12 -19.67
CA GLY A 281 -1.79 6.36 -19.69
C GLY A 281 -1.44 6.91 -18.30
N TRP A 282 -1.41 6.06 -17.26
CA TRP A 282 -0.72 6.42 -16.02
C TRP A 282 0.77 6.50 -16.34
N ALA A 283 1.30 7.72 -16.42
CA ALA A 283 2.72 7.92 -16.54
C ALA A 283 3.40 7.38 -15.28
N ALA A 284 4.55 6.72 -15.43
CA ALA A 284 5.45 6.63 -14.29
C ALA A 284 5.84 8.08 -13.98
N GLN A 285 5.47 8.60 -12.81
CA GLN A 285 6.13 9.79 -12.32
C GLN A 285 7.61 9.42 -12.26
N GLN A 286 8.40 10.03 -13.15
CA GLN A 286 9.84 10.12 -12.97
C GLN A 286 10.00 11.09 -11.79
N GLU A 287 10.10 10.54 -10.60
CA GLU A 287 10.79 11.18 -9.48
C GLU A 287 12.26 10.76 -9.54
#